data_AF-A0A964ZCJ8-F1
#
_entry.id   AF-A0A964ZCJ8-F1
#
_cell.length_a   1.000
_cell.length_b   1.000
_cell.length_c   1.000
_cell.angle_alpha   90.00
_cell.angle_beta   90.00
_cell.angle_gamma   90.00
#
_symmetry.space_group_name_H-M   'P 1'
#
loop_
_entity.id
_entity.type
_entity.pdbx_description
1 polymer ?
#
loop_
_entity_poly.entity_id
_entity_poly.type
_entity_poly.pdbx_seq_one_letter_code
_entity_poly.pdbx_strand_id
1 'polypeptide(L)'
;MMADPHDTRTPKDATPDPLPSSASRRRGRRWRAFLIWTVGLFALATAIYLLAREVSSSSWGDKVSVGAMTVHYPSHVARNSAEALARFLYDKGIGRINDADARLRHESGIWTVDLFIPQQENTDTDIFSALLERMHRDIARDVLHGEALVLRACHPEVGANSIQQRGDPKAWKEIGP
;
A
#
# COMPACT_ATOMS: atom_id res chain seq x y z
N MET A 1 16.26 19.71 104.44
CA MET A 1 16.65 19.35 103.07
C MET A 1 16.14 17.94 102.82
N MET A 2 14.96 17.83 102.20
CA MET A 2 14.30 16.56 101.88
C MET A 2 14.54 16.25 100.41
N ALA A 3 14.98 15.03 100.11
CA ALA A 3 15.14 14.52 98.76
C ALA A 3 13.81 13.90 98.30
N ASP A 4 13.31 14.38 97.17
CA ASP A 4 12.12 13.85 96.47
C ASP A 4 12.54 12.66 95.60
N PRO A 5 11.99 11.44 95.78
CA PRO A 5 12.41 10.28 95.00
C PRO A 5 11.24 9.72 94.17
N HIS A 6 10.83 10.38 93.08
CA HIS A 6 9.97 9.76 92.08
C HIS A 6 10.12 10.45 90.70
N ASP A 7 11.16 10.08 89.93
CA ASP A 7 11.18 10.27 88.46
C ASP A 7 11.18 8.89 87.80
N THR A 8 9.99 8.28 87.73
CA THR A 8 9.77 7.01 87.03
C THR A 8 9.45 7.30 85.58
N ARG A 9 10.50 7.53 84.76
CA ARG A 9 10.34 7.61 83.30
C ARG A 9 9.98 6.24 82.76
N THR A 10 8.73 6.10 82.33
CA THR A 10 8.28 4.97 81.51
C THR A 10 9.00 4.99 80.16
N PRO A 11 9.46 3.84 79.64
CA PRO A 11 10.00 3.77 78.30
C PRO A 11 8.87 4.07 77.30
N LYS A 12 9.07 5.10 76.48
CA LYS A 12 8.18 5.48 75.39
C LYS A 12 8.16 4.34 74.38
N ASP A 13 7.00 3.70 74.23
CA ASP A 13 6.73 2.66 73.24
C ASP A 13 7.34 3.01 71.88
N ALA A 14 8.32 2.22 71.47
CA ALA A 14 8.77 2.19 70.09
C ALA A 14 7.67 1.51 69.28
N THR A 15 6.78 2.31 68.68
CA THR A 15 5.81 1.80 67.70
C THR A 15 6.60 1.25 66.51
N PRO A 16 6.54 -0.05 66.19
CA PRO A 16 7.21 -0.56 65.00
C PRO A 16 6.53 0.04 63.76
N ASP A 17 7.33 0.56 62.83
CA ASP A 17 6.85 1.03 61.53
C ASP A 17 6.00 -0.06 60.86
N PRO A 18 4.83 0.29 60.30
CA PRO A 18 4.01 -0.69 59.62
C PRO A 18 4.77 -1.26 58.43
N LEU A 19 5.08 -2.55 58.50
CA LEU A 19 5.61 -3.32 57.37
C LEU A 19 4.77 -3.03 56.12
N PRO A 20 5.39 -2.80 54.95
CA PRO A 20 4.67 -2.50 53.72
C PRO A 20 3.69 -3.64 53.45
N SER A 21 2.40 -3.33 53.57
CA SER A 21 1.33 -4.32 53.44
C SER A 21 1.49 -5.09 52.13
N SER A 22 1.39 -6.40 52.21
CA SER A 22 1.43 -7.36 51.09
C SER A 22 0.44 -7.03 49.96
N ALA A 23 -0.54 -6.15 50.22
CA ALA A 23 -1.46 -5.57 49.25
C ALA A 23 -0.79 -4.65 48.21
N SER A 24 0.25 -3.91 48.59
CA SER A 24 0.99 -3.01 47.69
C SER A 24 1.77 -3.76 46.60
N ARG A 25 2.39 -4.91 46.96
CA ARG A 25 3.11 -5.79 46.03
C ARG A 25 2.19 -6.50 45.04
N ARG A 26 0.96 -6.85 45.45
CA ARG A 26 -0.05 -7.49 44.56
C ARG A 26 -0.69 -6.51 43.57
N ARG A 27 -0.94 -5.25 43.96
CA ARG A 27 -1.44 -4.22 43.02
C ARG A 27 -0.43 -3.92 41.92
N GLY A 28 0.85 -3.73 42.25
CA GLY A 28 1.89 -3.48 41.25
C GLY A 28 2.04 -4.59 40.20
N ARG A 29 1.85 -5.85 40.58
CA ARG A 29 1.94 -7.00 39.66
C ARG A 29 0.77 -7.04 38.66
N ARG A 30 -0.45 -6.69 39.09
CA ARG A 30 -1.63 -6.60 38.22
C ARG A 30 -1.52 -5.44 37.23
N TRP A 31 -1.01 -4.30 37.68
CA TRP A 31 -0.75 -3.14 36.82
C TRP A 31 0.33 -3.42 35.77
N ARG A 32 1.40 -4.12 36.14
CA ARG A 32 2.42 -4.56 35.18
C ARG A 32 1.86 -5.55 34.16
N ALA A 33 1.03 -6.50 34.59
CA ALA A 33 0.36 -7.42 33.68
C ALA A 33 -0.56 -6.67 32.71
N PHE A 34 -1.35 -5.70 33.20
CA PHE A 34 -2.20 -4.86 32.37
C PHE A 34 -1.40 -4.06 31.33
N LEU A 35 -0.30 -3.41 31.74
CA LEU A 35 0.59 -2.68 30.82
C LEU A 35 1.18 -3.60 29.73
N ILE A 36 1.68 -4.77 30.10
CA ILE A 36 2.23 -5.76 29.15
C ILE A 36 1.16 -6.19 28.14
N TRP A 37 -0.07 -6.45 28.61
CA TRP A 37 -1.18 -6.79 27.73
C TRP A 37 -1.53 -5.65 26.76
N THR A 38 -1.62 -4.41 27.25
CA THR A 38 -1.93 -3.26 26.39
C THR A 38 -0.86 -2.99 25.34
N VAL A 39 0.43 -3.11 25.71
CA VAL A 39 1.55 -2.95 24.79
C VAL A 39 1.56 -4.07 23.75
N GLY A 40 1.32 -5.31 24.17
CA GLY A 40 1.21 -6.45 23.25
C GLY A 40 0.07 -6.29 22.25
N LEU A 41 -1.09 -5.82 22.71
CA LEU A 41 -2.26 -5.59 21.85
C LEU A 41 -2.02 -4.44 20.86
N PHE A 42 -1.34 -3.38 21.30
CA PHE A 42 -0.95 -2.27 20.43
C PHE A 42 0.09 -2.69 19.38
N ALA A 43 1.09 -3.48 19.77
CA ALA A 43 2.08 -4.03 18.85
C ALA A 43 1.43 -4.95 17.80
N LEU A 44 0.49 -5.79 18.23
CA LEU A 44 -0.27 -6.65 17.32
C LEU A 44 -1.13 -5.84 16.35
N ALA A 45 -1.86 -4.84 16.83
CA ALA A 45 -2.64 -3.94 15.98
C ALA A 45 -1.77 -3.20 14.97
N THR A 46 -0.57 -2.78 15.38
CA THR A 46 0.42 -2.12 14.51
C THR A 46 0.94 -3.09 13.45
N ALA A 47 1.27 -4.33 13.82
CA ALA A 47 1.70 -5.35 12.88
C ALA A 47 0.60 -5.69 11.86
N ILE A 48 -0.65 -5.83 12.30
CA ILE A 48 -1.81 -6.02 11.43
C ILE A 48 -1.99 -4.81 10.50
N TYR A 49 -1.84 -3.59 11.00
CA TYR A 49 -1.93 -2.39 10.17
C TYR A 49 -0.83 -2.32 9.11
N LEU A 50 0.42 -2.67 9.46
CA LEU A 50 1.54 -2.72 8.50
C LEU A 50 1.31 -3.81 7.45
N LEU A 51 0.91 -5.02 7.86
CA LEU A 51 0.56 -6.12 6.95
C LEU A 51 -0.63 -5.74 6.07
N ALA A 52 -1.68 -5.16 6.63
CA ALA A 52 -2.84 -4.71 5.87
C ALA A 52 -2.44 -3.62 4.88
N ARG A 53 -1.55 -2.69 5.25
CA ARG A 53 -1.02 -1.64 4.36
C ARG A 53 -0.17 -2.22 3.24
N GLU A 54 0.59 -3.27 3.49
CA GLU A 54 1.38 -3.95 2.46
C GLU A 54 0.48 -4.77 1.52
N VAL A 55 -0.55 -5.42 2.06
CA VAL A 55 -1.59 -6.13 1.28
C VAL A 55 -2.50 -5.15 0.51
N SER A 56 -2.71 -3.94 1.01
CA SER A 56 -3.59 -2.91 0.40
C SER A 56 -2.83 -1.85 -0.41
N SER A 57 -1.50 -1.78 -0.32
CA SER A 57 -0.71 -1.07 -1.32
C SER A 57 -0.93 -1.79 -2.64
N SER A 58 -1.54 -1.10 -3.61
CA SER A 58 -1.68 -1.65 -4.94
C SER A 58 -0.28 -2.11 -5.38
N SER A 59 -0.15 -3.38 -5.77
CA SER A 59 1.13 -3.93 -6.26
C SER A 59 1.65 -3.20 -7.50
N TRP A 60 0.85 -2.28 -8.02
CA TRP A 60 1.12 -1.45 -9.19
C TRP A 60 1.66 -0.06 -8.83
N GLY A 61 1.72 0.29 -7.55
CA GLY A 61 2.25 1.55 -7.05
C GLY A 61 1.22 2.68 -6.96
N ASP A 62 1.67 3.90 -7.24
CA ASP A 62 0.87 5.12 -7.29
C ASP A 62 0.03 5.19 -8.57
N LYS A 63 -0.83 6.22 -8.70
CA LYS A 63 -1.66 6.43 -9.88
C LYS A 63 -1.81 7.90 -10.28
N VAL A 64 -1.95 8.13 -11.58
CA VAL A 64 -2.41 9.40 -12.18
C VAL A 64 -3.66 9.12 -12.98
N SER A 65 -4.67 9.99 -12.86
CA SER A 65 -5.91 9.91 -13.65
C SER A 65 -6.10 11.16 -14.49
N VAL A 66 -6.45 10.96 -15.76
CA VAL A 66 -6.78 12.02 -16.72
C VAL A 66 -8.13 11.65 -17.36
N GLY A 67 -9.19 12.39 -17.03
CA GLY A 67 -10.55 12.02 -17.40
C GLY A 67 -10.92 10.66 -16.81
N ALA A 68 -11.29 9.71 -17.68
CA ALA A 68 -11.59 8.32 -17.31
C ALA A 68 -10.42 7.35 -17.55
N MET A 69 -9.23 7.87 -17.93
CA MET A 69 -8.00 7.08 -18.04
C MET A 69 -7.24 7.11 -16.72
N THR A 70 -6.86 5.94 -16.19
CA THR A 70 -5.97 5.86 -15.02
C THR A 70 -4.70 5.08 -15.36
N VAL A 71 -3.54 5.66 -15.04
CA VAL A 71 -2.23 5.05 -15.22
C VAL A 71 -1.61 4.79 -13.84
N HIS A 72 -1.35 3.54 -13.54
CA HIS A 72 -0.61 3.09 -12.36
C HIS A 72 0.88 3.02 -12.65
N TYR A 73 1.71 3.40 -11.67
CA TYR A 73 3.16 3.38 -11.82
C TYR A 73 3.87 3.12 -10.48
N PRO A 74 4.96 2.34 -10.47
CA PRO A 74 5.74 2.10 -9.26
C PRO A 74 6.57 3.34 -8.87
N SER A 75 7.06 3.38 -7.63
CA SER A 75 7.77 4.53 -7.05
C SER A 75 9.05 4.95 -7.80
N HIS A 76 9.67 4.05 -8.57
CA HIS A 76 10.87 4.34 -9.36
C HIS A 76 10.57 4.94 -10.74
N VAL A 77 9.30 4.96 -11.16
CA VAL A 77 8.87 5.62 -12.41
C VAL A 77 8.49 7.06 -12.10
N ALA A 78 9.00 8.00 -12.91
CA ALA A 78 8.67 9.41 -12.75
C ALA A 78 7.18 9.65 -13.02
N ARG A 79 6.51 10.38 -12.12
CA ARG A 79 5.10 10.76 -12.25
C ARG A 79 4.80 11.47 -13.58
N ASN A 80 5.73 12.30 -14.07
CA ASN A 80 5.55 13.01 -15.35
C ASN A 80 5.40 12.06 -16.53
N SER A 81 6.11 10.93 -16.55
CA SER A 81 5.98 9.91 -17.60
C SER A 81 4.62 9.22 -17.54
N ALA A 82 4.15 8.89 -16.34
CA ALA A 82 2.82 8.32 -16.13
C ALA A 82 1.70 9.29 -16.55
N GLU A 83 1.85 10.58 -16.24
CA GLU A 83 0.90 11.61 -16.64
C GLU A 83 0.92 11.87 -18.16
N ALA A 84 2.09 11.90 -18.79
CA ALA A 84 2.21 12.01 -20.25
C ALA A 84 1.53 10.83 -20.95
N LEU A 85 1.73 9.61 -20.45
CA LEU A 85 1.03 8.43 -20.94
C LEU A 85 -0.49 8.53 -20.74
N ALA A 86 -0.95 8.97 -19.57
CA ALA A 86 -2.38 9.10 -19.28
C ALA A 86 -3.06 10.09 -20.24
N ARG A 87 -2.44 11.25 -20.48
CA ARG A 87 -2.92 12.25 -21.45
C ARG A 87 -2.93 11.69 -22.87
N PHE A 88 -1.84 11.05 -23.29
CA PHE A 88 -1.75 10.43 -24.61
C PHE A 88 -2.88 9.41 -24.84
N LEU A 89 -3.10 8.50 -23.89
CA LEU A 89 -4.13 7.47 -24.00
C LEU A 89 -5.55 8.06 -23.97
N TYR A 90 -5.77 9.10 -23.17
CA TYR A 90 -7.03 9.83 -23.14
C TYR A 90 -7.31 10.53 -24.49
N ASP A 91 -6.32 11.22 -25.06
CA ASP A 91 -6.43 11.96 -26.32
C ASP A 91 -6.66 11.02 -27.52
N LYS A 92 -6.05 9.82 -27.49
CA LYS A 92 -6.31 8.75 -28.47
C LYS A 92 -7.67 8.08 -28.29
N GLY A 93 -8.45 8.47 -27.28
CA GLY A 93 -9.80 7.99 -27.04
C GLY A 93 -9.90 6.69 -26.25
N ILE A 94 -8.77 6.13 -25.79
CA ILE A 94 -8.75 4.88 -25.01
C ILE A 94 -9.47 5.06 -23.67
N GLY A 95 -9.26 6.20 -23.01
CA GLY A 95 -9.96 6.54 -21.77
C GLY A 95 -11.48 6.71 -21.90
N ARG A 96 -12.05 6.74 -23.12
CA ARG A 96 -13.51 6.77 -23.34
C ARG A 96 -14.14 5.38 -23.31
N ILE A 97 -13.31 4.33 -23.31
CA ILE A 97 -13.73 2.94 -23.23
C ILE A 97 -13.81 2.59 -21.74
N ASN A 98 -14.98 2.77 -21.11
CA ASN A 98 -15.38 2.36 -19.75
C ASN A 98 -14.22 2.00 -18.80
N ASP A 99 -13.69 3.00 -18.08
CA ASP A 99 -12.67 2.84 -17.04
C ASP A 99 -11.43 2.04 -17.50
N ALA A 100 -10.81 2.52 -18.57
CA ALA A 100 -9.55 1.98 -19.06
C ALA A 100 -8.43 2.28 -18.05
N ASP A 101 -7.78 1.21 -17.61
CA ASP A 101 -6.62 1.27 -16.74
C ASP A 101 -5.37 0.87 -17.53
N ALA A 102 -4.25 1.50 -17.20
CA ALA A 102 -2.95 1.08 -17.68
C ALA A 102 -1.96 1.00 -16.54
N ARG A 103 -0.94 0.17 -16.70
CA ARG A 103 0.22 0.13 -15.82
C ARG A 103 1.46 0.45 -16.61
N LEU A 104 2.24 1.41 -16.11
CA LEU A 104 3.54 1.79 -16.64
C LEU A 104 4.64 1.22 -15.74
N ARG A 105 5.60 0.52 -16.32
CA ARG A 105 6.77 -0.03 -15.62
C ARG A 105 8.03 0.26 -16.41
N HIS A 106 9.15 0.33 -15.70
CA HIS A 106 10.47 0.43 -16.31
C HIS A 106 11.40 -0.56 -15.64
N GLU A 107 11.68 -1.67 -16.32
CA GLU A 107 12.47 -2.79 -15.79
C GLU A 107 13.60 -3.09 -16.77
N SER A 108 14.82 -3.23 -16.27
CA SER A 108 15.99 -3.60 -17.08
C SER A 108 16.23 -2.72 -18.33
N GLY A 109 15.88 -1.43 -18.26
CA GLY A 109 16.05 -0.49 -19.37
C GLY A 109 14.99 -0.57 -20.46
N ILE A 110 13.89 -1.31 -20.23
CA ILE A 110 12.77 -1.44 -21.14
C ILE A 110 11.51 -0.92 -20.47
N TRP A 111 10.79 -0.04 -21.16
CA TRP A 111 9.47 0.38 -20.72
C TRP A 111 8.44 -0.68 -21.03
N THR A 112 7.54 -0.94 -20.10
CA THR A 112 6.41 -1.83 -20.31
C THR A 112 5.13 -1.08 -20.01
N VAL A 113 4.22 -1.07 -20.98
CA VAL A 113 2.87 -0.53 -20.83
C VAL A 113 1.88 -1.67 -20.92
N ASP A 114 1.17 -1.90 -19.83
CA ASP A 114 0.09 -2.89 -19.76
C ASP A 114 -1.24 -2.17 -19.87
N LEU A 115 -1.96 -2.39 -20.96
CA LEU A 115 -3.28 -1.82 -21.24
C LEU A 115 -4.36 -2.84 -20.87
N PHE A 116 -5.29 -2.42 -20.01
CA PHE A 116 -6.45 -3.20 -19.60
C PHE A 116 -7.69 -2.62 -20.27
N ILE A 117 -8.00 -3.08 -21.49
CA ILE A 117 -9.07 -2.53 -22.32
C ILE A 117 -10.04 -3.68 -22.66
N PRO A 118 -11.37 -3.53 -22.47
CA PRO A 118 -12.33 -4.53 -22.92
C PRO A 118 -12.20 -4.72 -24.43
N GLN A 119 -11.99 -5.96 -24.87
CA GLN A 119 -12.08 -6.26 -26.30
C GLN A 119 -13.55 -6.05 -26.67
N GLN A 120 -13.85 -5.16 -27.61
CA GLN A 120 -15.23 -5.11 -28.09
C GLN A 120 -15.49 -6.42 -28.81
N GLU A 121 -16.56 -7.11 -28.43
CA GLU A 121 -16.95 -8.47 -28.89
C GLU A 121 -17.01 -8.65 -30.42
N ASN A 122 -16.91 -7.55 -31.19
CA ASN A 122 -16.94 -7.53 -32.65
C ASN A 122 -15.72 -6.87 -33.33
N THR A 123 -14.62 -6.61 -32.60
CA THR A 123 -13.42 -6.04 -33.24
C THR A 123 -12.61 -7.15 -33.88
N ASP A 124 -12.42 -7.04 -35.20
CA ASP A 124 -11.51 -7.89 -35.94
C ASP A 124 -10.11 -7.90 -35.30
N THR A 125 -9.57 -9.09 -35.08
CA THR A 125 -8.29 -9.28 -34.37
C THR A 125 -7.14 -8.57 -35.08
N ASP A 126 -7.24 -8.43 -36.40
CA ASP A 126 -6.25 -7.75 -37.23
C ASP A 126 -6.31 -6.23 -37.06
N ILE A 127 -7.52 -5.65 -36.95
CA ILE A 127 -7.72 -4.22 -36.71
C ILE A 127 -7.19 -3.85 -35.32
N PHE A 128 -7.48 -4.69 -34.32
CA PHE A 128 -6.99 -4.47 -32.96
C PHE A 128 -5.46 -4.58 -32.89
N SER A 129 -4.86 -5.55 -33.59
CA SER A 129 -3.40 -5.70 -33.66
C SER A 129 -2.75 -4.48 -34.33
N ALA A 130 -3.29 -4.01 -35.47
CA ALA A 130 -2.80 -2.83 -36.16
C ALA A 130 -2.92 -1.54 -35.31
N LEU A 131 -3.99 -1.43 -34.50
CA LEU A 131 -4.15 -0.34 -33.54
C LEU A 131 -3.06 -0.38 -32.48
N LEU A 132 -2.80 -1.55 -31.89
CA LEU A 132 -1.75 -1.71 -30.87
C LEU A 132 -0.36 -1.42 -31.45
N GLU A 133 -0.03 -1.86 -32.67
CA GLU A 133 1.25 -1.54 -33.31
C GLU A 133 1.42 -0.04 -33.55
N ARG A 134 0.34 0.64 -33.93
CA ARG A 134 0.35 2.10 -34.08
C ARG A 134 0.55 2.80 -32.73
N MET A 135 -0.14 2.34 -31.69
CA MET A 135 0.02 2.85 -30.34
C MET A 135 1.42 2.63 -29.80
N HIS A 136 2.00 1.45 -30.01
CA HIS A 136 3.38 1.14 -29.61
C HIS A 136 4.36 2.16 -30.18
N ARG A 137 4.33 2.40 -31.49
CA ARG A 137 5.19 3.38 -32.14
C ARG A 137 4.96 4.81 -31.64
N ASP A 138 3.70 5.22 -31.51
CA ASP A 138 3.36 6.56 -31.06
C ASP A 138 3.75 6.79 -29.59
N ILE A 139 3.54 5.81 -28.69
CA ILE A 139 3.95 5.92 -27.27
C ILE A 139 5.47 5.97 -27.17
N ALA A 140 6.18 5.07 -27.86
CA ALA A 140 7.63 5.06 -27.88
C ALA A 140 8.17 6.42 -28.31
N ARG A 141 7.65 6.99 -29.41
CA ARG A 141 8.11 8.28 -29.94
C ARG A 141 7.69 9.48 -29.08
N ASP A 142 6.41 9.58 -28.74
CA ASP A 142 5.79 10.81 -28.24
C ASP A 142 5.80 10.89 -26.70
N VAL A 143 5.87 9.75 -26.00
CA VAL A 143 5.84 9.68 -24.53
C VAL A 143 7.21 9.27 -23.97
N LEU A 144 7.89 8.33 -24.61
CA LEU A 144 9.12 7.72 -24.11
C LEU A 144 10.38 8.10 -24.91
N HIS A 145 10.30 9.13 -25.76
CA HIS A 145 11.44 9.71 -26.48
C HIS A 145 12.27 8.72 -27.32
N GLY A 146 11.65 7.66 -27.82
CA GLY A 146 12.27 6.62 -28.65
C GLY A 146 12.89 5.46 -27.88
N GLU A 147 12.68 5.38 -26.56
CA GLU A 147 13.17 4.27 -25.74
C GLU A 147 12.42 2.95 -26.04
N ALA A 148 13.08 1.83 -25.76
CA ALA A 148 12.53 0.50 -25.99
C ALA A 148 11.24 0.29 -25.18
N LEU A 149 10.18 -0.12 -25.87
CA LEU A 149 8.84 -0.27 -25.31
C LEU A 149 8.30 -1.66 -25.61
N VAL A 150 7.74 -2.31 -24.59
CA VAL A 150 6.87 -3.46 -24.74
C VAL A 150 5.45 -2.99 -24.45
N LEU A 151 4.57 -3.15 -25.43
CA LEU A 151 3.14 -2.85 -25.25
C LEU A 151 2.39 -4.16 -25.10
N ARG A 152 1.70 -4.32 -23.97
CA ARG A 152 0.86 -5.49 -23.70
C ARG A 152 -0.57 -5.04 -23.52
N ALA A 153 -1.48 -5.67 -24.23
CA ALA A 153 -2.91 -5.45 -24.04
C ALA A 153 -3.55 -6.76 -23.60
N CYS A 154 -4.41 -6.69 -22.59
CA CYS A 154 -5.25 -7.81 -22.22
C CYS A 154 -6.71 -7.36 -22.18
N HIS A 155 -7.59 -8.29 -22.55
CA HIS A 155 -8.98 -8.17 -22.16
C HIS A 155 -9.01 -8.28 -20.63
N PRO A 156 -9.63 -7.33 -19.90
CA PRO A 156 -10.00 -7.59 -18.52
C PRO A 156 -11.04 -8.71 -18.56
N GLU A 157 -10.62 -9.97 -18.50
CA GLU A 157 -11.55 -11.01 -18.10
C GLU A 157 -11.94 -10.72 -16.64
N VAL A 158 -13.24 -10.61 -16.40
CA VAL A 158 -13.89 -10.65 -15.09
C VAL A 158 -14.03 -9.31 -14.32
N GLY A 159 -15.30 -8.88 -14.21
CA GLY A 159 -15.92 -8.39 -12.98
C GLY A 159 -15.24 -7.26 -12.21
N ALA A 160 -15.42 -6.02 -12.68
CA ALA A 160 -15.48 -4.73 -11.96
C ALA A 160 -14.47 -4.36 -10.83
N ASN A 161 -13.87 -5.25 -10.03
CA ASN A 161 -13.46 -4.86 -8.68
C ASN A 161 -12.16 -5.47 -8.13
N SER A 162 -11.32 -6.16 -8.92
CA SER A 162 -10.07 -6.69 -8.38
C SER A 162 -8.84 -6.30 -9.21
N ILE A 163 -8.14 -5.26 -8.74
CA ILE A 163 -6.76 -4.94 -9.18
C ILE A 163 -5.84 -6.17 -9.04
N GLN A 164 -6.14 -7.11 -8.13
CA GLN A 164 -5.40 -8.37 -7.98
C GLN A 164 -5.62 -9.33 -9.15
N GLN A 165 -6.83 -9.42 -9.72
CA GLN A 165 -7.11 -10.25 -10.90
C GLN A 165 -6.42 -9.71 -12.16
N ARG A 166 -6.19 -8.40 -12.21
CA ARG A 166 -5.43 -7.79 -13.30
C ARG A 166 -3.92 -8.05 -13.22
N GLY A 167 -3.42 -8.51 -12.07
CA GLY A 167 -2.02 -8.91 -11.90
C GLY A 167 -1.66 -10.19 -12.66
N ASP A 168 -2.64 -11.00 -13.04
CA ASP A 168 -2.44 -12.30 -13.69
C ASP A 168 -3.54 -12.59 -14.74
N PRO A 169 -3.59 -11.83 -15.86
CA PRO A 169 -4.63 -12.04 -16.86
C PRO A 169 -4.37 -13.31 -17.66
N LYS A 170 -5.45 -14.00 -18.04
CA LYS A 170 -5.39 -15.31 -18.71
C LYS A 170 -4.62 -15.31 -20.03
N ALA A 171 -4.61 -14.18 -20.74
CA ALA A 171 -3.87 -14.02 -21.98
C ALA A 171 -3.45 -12.56 -22.19
N TRP A 172 -2.22 -12.37 -22.65
CA TRP A 172 -1.70 -11.09 -23.12
C TRP A 172 -1.52 -11.11 -24.63
N LYS A 173 -1.90 -10.02 -25.29
CA LYS A 173 -1.39 -9.70 -26.62
C LYS A 173 -0.20 -8.76 -26.45
N GLU A 174 0.99 -9.24 -26.81
CA GLU A 174 2.25 -8.51 -26.65
C GLU A 174 2.78 -8.02 -27.99
N ILE A 175 3.30 -6.78 -28.00
CA ILE A 175 4.10 -6.19 -29.06
C ILE A 175 5.46 -5.86 -28.47
N GLY A 176 6.49 -6.53 -28.99
CA GLY A 176 7.87 -6.43 -28.52
C GLY A 176 8.56 -5.12 -28.90
N PRO A 177 9.78 -4.90 -28.37
CA PRO A 177 10.56 -3.69 -28.57
C PRO A 177 11.07 -3.53 -30.01
#